data_AF-A0A844CHH8-F1
#
_entry.id   AF-A0A844CHH8-F1
#
_cell.length_a   1.000
_cell.length_b   1.000
_cell.length_c   1.000
_cell.angle_alpha   90.00
_cell.angle_beta   90.00
_cell.angle_gamma   90.00
#
_symmetry.space_group_name_H-M   'P 1'
#
loop_
_entity.id
_entity.type
_entity.pdbx_description
1 polymer ?
#
loop_
_entity_poly.entity_id
_entity_poly.type
_entity_poly.pdbx_seq_one_letter_code
_entity_poly.pdbx_strand_id
1 'polypeptide(L)'
;EPDWFEHRLFKGPDTDINLHVFSLGTSEIDRMLRFRDWLRTNDTDRDKYAQVKRSLAKNKWRHVQHYANAKTSIVQEIMKRANSNNA
;
A
#
# COMPACT_ATOMS: atom_id res chain seq x y z
N GLU A 1 12.20 8.57 8.31
CA GLU A 1 12.09 9.81 7.51
C GLU A 1 11.26 10.83 8.29
N PRO A 2 11.78 12.02 8.62
CA PRO A 2 11.04 13.00 9.44
C PRO A 2 9.67 13.35 8.85
N ASP A 3 9.62 13.50 7.52
CA ASP A 3 8.41 13.84 6.77
C ASP A 3 7.42 12.67 6.63
N TRP A 4 7.81 11.47 7.06
CA TRP A 4 6.97 10.28 7.05
C TRP A 4 6.99 9.59 8.42
N PHE A 5 6.68 10.34 9.48
CA PHE A 5 6.47 9.83 10.85
C PHE A 5 7.67 9.09 11.45
N GLU A 6 8.88 9.54 11.13
CA GLU A 6 10.12 8.86 11.51
C GLU A 6 10.18 7.40 11.05
N HIS A 7 9.45 7.06 9.99
CA HIS A 7 9.34 5.71 9.44
C HIS A 7 10.70 5.09 9.20
N ARG A 8 10.83 3.83 9.59
CA ARG A 8 11.99 2.98 9.32
C ARG A 8 11.55 1.80 8.48
N LEU A 9 12.22 1.61 7.35
CA LEU A 9 12.06 0.46 6.48
C LEU A 9 13.26 -0.46 6.61
N PHE A 10 13.02 -1.71 6.99
CA PHE A 10 14.04 -2.75 7.00
C PHE A 10 13.72 -3.82 5.96
N LYS A 11 14.77 -4.36 5.32
CA LYS A 11 14.67 -5.53 4.44
C LYS A 11 15.20 -6.74 5.20
N GLY A 12 14.58 -7.90 4.98
CA GLY A 12 15.08 -9.15 5.56
C GLY A 12 16.45 -9.50 4.96
N PRO A 13 17.40 -10.01 5.76
CA PRO A 13 18.72 -10.39 5.25
C PRO A 13 18.62 -11.51 4.21
N ASP A 14 17.74 -12.49 4.46
CA ASP A 14 17.60 -13.72 3.65
C ASP A 14 16.15 -14.02 3.27
N THR A 15 15.25 -13.02 3.37
CA THR A 15 13.84 -13.17 2.99
C THR A 15 13.34 -11.87 2.37
N ASP A 16 12.58 -11.96 1.28
CA ASP A 16 12.01 -10.77 0.63
C ASP A 16 10.82 -10.23 1.43
N ILE A 17 11.15 -9.60 2.55
CA ILE A 17 10.21 -8.88 3.41
C ILE A 17 10.54 -7.39 3.40
N ASN A 18 9.51 -6.59 3.65
CA ASN A 18 9.60 -5.17 3.99
C ASN A 18 9.01 -5.01 5.39
N LEU A 19 9.84 -4.69 6.39
CA LEU A 19 9.38 -4.36 7.73
C LEU A 19 9.23 -2.84 7.84
N HIS A 20 7.99 -2.38 7.94
CA HIS A 20 7.66 -0.98 8.17
C HIS A 20 7.48 -0.75 9.67
N VAL A 21 8.31 0.09 10.28
CA VAL A 21 8.24 0.44 11.69
C VAL A 21 7.78 1.89 11.81
N PHE A 22 6.72 2.11 12.59
CA PHE A 22 6.13 3.40 12.88
C PHE A 22 5.99 3.61 14.38
N SER A 23 6.01 4.86 14.83
CA SER A 23 5.71 5.24 16.21
C SER A 23 4.21 5.05 16.51
N LEU A 24 3.89 4.83 17.78
CA LEU A 24 2.51 4.68 18.25
C LEU A 24 1.67 5.92 17.90
N GLY A 25 0.42 5.73 17.48
CA GLY A 25 -0.50 6.81 17.11
C GLY A 25 -0.31 7.38 15.69
N THR A 26 0.60 6.81 14.90
CA THR A 26 0.80 7.22 13.51
C THR A 26 -0.40 6.83 12.64
N SER A 27 -1.02 7.82 11.99
CA SER A 27 -2.21 7.62 11.12
C SER A 27 -1.94 6.71 9.91
N GLU A 28 -0.68 6.55 9.50
CA GLU A 28 -0.29 5.61 8.44
C GLU A 28 -0.61 4.16 8.84
N ILE A 29 -0.54 3.81 10.13
CA ILE A 29 -0.91 2.49 10.63
C ILE A 29 -2.38 2.22 10.32
N ASP A 30 -3.27 3.15 10.68
CA ASP A 30 -4.71 3.03 10.43
C ASP A 30 -5.03 2.98 8.94
N ARG A 31 -4.34 3.79 8.13
CA ARG A 31 -4.46 3.78 6.67
C ARG A 31 -4.10 2.41 6.10
N MET A 32 -2.99 1.82 6.52
CA MET A 32 -2.53 0.50 6.05
C MET A 32 -3.50 -0.61 6.48
N LEU A 33 -3.97 -0.59 7.73
CA LEU A 33 -4.93 -1.57 8.24
C LEU A 33 -6.28 -1.47 7.52
N ARG A 34 -6.80 -0.25 7.32
CA ARG A 34 -8.05 -0.01 6.59
C ARG A 34 -7.96 -0.51 5.15
N PHE A 35 -6.85 -0.22 4.45
CA PHE A 35 -6.66 -0.72 3.08
C PHE A 35 -6.65 -2.25 3.04
N ARG A 36 -5.92 -2.90 3.96
CA ARG A 36 -5.88 -4.36 4.08
C ARG A 36 -7.27 -4.96 4.32
N ASP A 37 -8.00 -4.42 5.28
CA ASP A 37 -9.28 -4.99 5.68
C ASP A 37 -10.37 -4.77 4.63
N TRP A 38 -10.36 -3.61 3.95
CA TRP A 38 -11.20 -3.37 2.78
C TRP A 38 -10.98 -4.41 1.67
N LEU A 39 -9.73 -4.68 1.30
CA LEU A 39 -9.41 -5.65 0.24
C LEU A 39 -9.72 -7.11 0.62
N ARG A 40 -9.91 -7.40 1.91
CA ARG A 40 -10.33 -8.73 2.37
C ARG A 40 -11.83 -8.96 2.24
N THR A 41 -12.63 -7.89 2.24
CA THR A 41 -14.10 -7.97 2.20
C THR A 41 -14.70 -7.42 0.90
N ASN A 42 -13.91 -6.74 0.06
CA ASN A 42 -14.34 -6.19 -1.22
C ASN A 42 -13.57 -6.82 -2.39
N ASP A 43 -14.15 -7.89 -2.93
CA ASP A 43 -13.59 -8.68 -4.03
C ASP A 43 -13.39 -7.84 -5.31
N THR A 44 -14.32 -6.93 -5.61
CA THR A 44 -14.25 -6.06 -6.79
C THR A 44 -13.02 -5.16 -6.75
N ASP A 45 -12.79 -4.46 -5.64
CA ASP A 45 -11.62 -3.58 -5.49
C ASP A 45 -10.32 -4.37 -5.36
N ARG A 46 -10.35 -5.55 -4.73
CA ARG A 46 -9.21 -6.49 -4.70
C ARG A 46 -8.79 -6.91 -6.11
N ASP A 47 -9.74 -7.32 -6.93
CA ASP A 47 -9.46 -7.82 -8.27
C ASP A 47 -8.98 -6.69 -9.19
N LYS A 48 -9.57 -5.49 -9.06
CA LYS A 48 -9.09 -4.28 -9.75
C LYS A 48 -7.66 -3.93 -9.34
N TYR A 49 -7.35 -3.95 -8.03
CA TYR A 49 -6.00 -3.70 -7.54
C TYR A 49 -5.00 -4.74 -8.07
N ALA A 50 -5.38 -6.02 -8.07
CA ALA A 50 -4.56 -7.10 -8.60
C ALA A 50 -4.29 -6.95 -10.10
N GLN A 51 -5.30 -6.60 -10.89
CA GLN A 51 -5.18 -6.36 -12.33
C GLN A 51 -4.19 -5.22 -12.62
N VAL A 52 -4.32 -4.09 -11.92
CA VAL A 52 -3.40 -2.95 -12.07
C VAL A 52 -1.97 -3.35 -11.70
N LYS A 53 -1.78 -4.03 -10.55
CA LYS A 53 -0.45 -4.50 -10.14
C LYS A 53 0.19 -5.44 -11.16
N ARG A 54 -0.57 -6.38 -11.71
CA ARG A 54 -0.10 -7.32 -12.74
C ARG A 54 0.25 -6.62 -14.04
N SER A 55 -0.55 -5.63 -14.45
CA SER A 55 -0.24 -4.82 -15.64
C SER A 55 1.06 -4.04 -15.46
N LEU A 56 1.22 -3.34 -14.33
CA LEU A 56 2.43 -2.57 -14.01
C LEU A 56 3.67 -3.47 -13.87
N ALA A 57 3.52 -4.69 -13.37
CA ALA A 57 4.63 -5.64 -13.23
C ALA A 57 5.22 -6.10 -14.57
N LYS A 58 4.52 -5.89 -15.70
CA LYS A 58 5.04 -6.18 -17.05
C LYS A 58 6.12 -5.17 -17.49
N ASN A 59 6.17 -4.01 -16.86
CA ASN A 59 7.14 -2.96 -17.19
C ASN A 59 8.48 -3.19 -16.48
N LYS A 60 9.57 -2.73 -17.12
CA LYS A 60 10.88 -2.64 -16.45
C LYS A 60 10.95 -1.36 -15.63
N TRP A 61 11.20 -1.49 -14.34
CA TRP A 61 11.32 -0.36 -13.42
C TRP A 61 12.77 -0.19 -13.00
N ARG A 62 13.32 1.03 -13.19
CA ARG A 62 14.67 1.37 -12.74
C ARG A 62 14.80 1.31 -11.22
N HIS A 63 13.74 1.71 -10.51
CA HIS A 63 13.68 1.74 -9.05
C HIS A 63 12.32 1.21 -8.58
N VAL A 64 12.31 0.47 -7.47
CA VAL A 64 11.07 -0.05 -6.85
C VAL A 64 10.10 1.10 -6.51
N GLN A 65 10.62 2.28 -6.17
CA GLN A 65 9.80 3.46 -5.91
C GLN A 65 8.96 3.88 -7.12
N HIS A 66 9.46 3.72 -8.35
CA HIS A 66 8.68 4.08 -9.54
C HIS A 66 7.47 3.15 -9.71
N TYR A 67 7.62 1.86 -9.43
CA TYR A 67 6.50 0.92 -9.37
C TYR A 67 5.53 1.27 -8.24
N ALA A 68 6.05 1.67 -7.07
CA ALA A 68 5.23 2.12 -5.94
C ALA A 68 4.38 3.35 -6.34
N ASN A 69 4.99 4.37 -6.93
CA ASN A 69 4.33 5.59 -7.40
C ASN A 69 3.29 5.30 -8.49
N ALA A 70 3.57 4.37 -9.40
CA ALA A 70 2.62 4.00 -10.45
C ALA A 70 1.33 3.36 -9.91
N LYS A 71 1.37 2.78 -8.69
CA LYS A 71 0.17 2.24 -8.01
C LYS A 71 -0.62 3.30 -7.25
N THR A 72 -0.08 4.52 -7.06
CA THR A 72 -0.67 5.52 -6.16
C THR A 72 -2.12 5.84 -6.52
N SER A 73 -2.43 6.02 -7.81
CA SER A 73 -3.79 6.36 -8.26
C SER A 73 -4.83 5.30 -7.86
N ILE A 74 -4.57 4.02 -8.11
CA ILE A 74 -5.52 2.95 -7.73
C ILE A 74 -5.65 2.80 -6.21
N VAL A 75 -4.56 2.98 -5.47
CA VAL A 75 -4.61 2.95 -3.99
C VAL A 75 -5.47 4.10 -3.46
N GLN A 76 -5.31 5.31 -4.00
CA GLN A 76 -6.12 6.47 -3.61
C GLN A 76 -7.61 6.27 -3.94
N GLU A 77 -7.92 5.73 -5.11
CA GLU A 77 -9.30 5.44 -5.52
C GLU A 77 -9.99 4.45 -4.58
N ILE A 78 -9.30 3.36 -4.24
CA ILE A 78 -9.82 2.34 -3.31
C ILE A 78 -9.95 2.92 -1.90
N MET A 79 -8.96 3.68 -1.43
CA MET A 79 -9.02 4.32 -0.11
C MET A 79 -10.18 5.31 0.00
N LYS A 80 -10.54 6.02 -1.08
CA LYS A 80 -11.73 6.88 -1.10
C LYS A 80 -12.99 6.07 -0.80
N ARG A 81 -13.16 4.91 -1.45
CA ARG A 81 -14.30 4.01 -1.22
C ARG A 81 -14.28 3.41 0.19
N ALA A 82 -13.12 2.92 0.63
CA ALA A 82 -12.92 2.36 1.96
C ALA A 82 -13.18 3.36 3.09
N ASN A 83 -12.96 4.65 2.86
CA ASN A 83 -13.28 5.71 3.81
C ASN A 83 -14.77 6.10 3.79
N SER A 84 -15.42 6.02 2.63
CA SER A 84 -16.86 6.31 2.50
C SER A 84 -17.75 5.22 3.09
N ASN A 85 -17.26 4.00 3.25
CA ASN A 85 -18.02 2.87 3.80
C ASN A 85 -18.04 2.80 5.33
N ASN A 86 -17.87 3.94 6.02
CA ASN A 86 -18.19 4.04 7.44
C ASN A 86 -19.72 4.16 7.58
N ALA A 87 -20.41 3.03 7.50
CA ALA A 87 -21.78 2.84 7.98
C ALA A 87 -21.77 1.70 9.02
#